data_AF-A0A7C5N181-F1
#
_entry.id   AF-A0A7C5N181-F1
#
_cell.length_a   1.000
_cell.length_b   1.000
_cell.length_c   1.000
_cell.angle_alpha   90.00
_cell.angle_beta   90.00
_cell.angle_gamma   90.00
#
_symmetry.space_group_name_H-M   'P 1'
#
loop_
_entity.id
_entity.type
_entity.pdbx_description
1 polymer ?
#
loop_
_entity_poly.entity_id
_entity_poly.type
_entity_poly.pdbx_seq_one_letter_code
_entity_poly.pdbx_strand_id
1 'polypeptide(L)'
;MDKNLNLLEQATINEIVEFNKKEYSFIKEHLPHLRIKSREDTGVGMYVYFKYSEEGENLEMNNSEDICLSSDKSLELDVLEYSVNYELNITNGKIDFLELVTNGEDWDGKYEKFNFSNL
;
A
#
# COMPACT_ATOMS: atom_id res chain seq x y z
N MET A 1 -5.88 11.58 -2.62
CA MET A 1 -4.62 10.86 -2.35
C MET A 1 -3.48 11.88 -2.32
N ASP A 2 -2.46 11.69 -1.46
CA ASP A 2 -1.30 12.59 -1.40
C ASP A 2 -0.66 12.73 -2.79
N LYS A 3 -0.32 13.96 -3.19
CA LYS A 3 0.37 14.22 -4.46
C LYS A 3 1.83 13.73 -4.45
N ASN A 4 2.36 13.38 -3.28
CA ASN A 4 3.73 12.91 -3.09
C ASN A 4 3.89 11.39 -3.19
N LEU A 5 2.81 10.63 -3.33
CA LEU A 5 2.92 9.21 -3.64
C LEU A 5 3.50 9.05 -5.05
N ASN A 6 4.45 8.15 -5.21
CA ASN A 6 4.95 7.80 -6.53
C ASN A 6 3.93 6.92 -7.29
N LEU A 7 4.21 6.65 -8.56
CA LEU A 7 3.28 5.91 -9.41
C LEU A 7 3.05 4.47 -8.93
N LEU A 8 4.08 3.79 -8.42
CA LEU A 8 4.00 2.42 -7.92
C LEU A 8 3.11 2.34 -6.68
N GLU A 9 3.34 3.23 -5.71
CA GLU A 9 2.56 3.28 -4.47
C GLU A 9 1.08 3.57 -4.75
N GLN A 10 0.79 4.54 -5.62
CA GLN A 10 -0.59 4.85 -6.02
C GLN A 10 -1.26 3.66 -6.70
N ALA A 11 -0.57 3.00 -7.63
CA ALA A 11 -1.12 1.85 -8.35
C ALA A 11 -1.37 0.67 -7.41
N THR A 12 -0.44 0.38 -6.50
CA THR A 12 -0.55 -0.71 -5.52
C THR A 12 -1.70 -0.49 -4.56
N ILE A 13 -1.83 0.71 -3.97
CA ILE A 13 -2.95 1.04 -3.09
C ILE A 13 -4.28 0.94 -3.85
N ASN A 14 -4.35 1.46 -5.07
CA ASN A 14 -5.58 1.39 -5.87
C ASN A 14 -5.97 -0.05 -6.20
N GLU A 15 -5.00 -0.91 -6.51
CA GLU A 15 -5.25 -2.34 -6.75
C GLU A 15 -5.84 -3.01 -5.52
N ILE A 16 -5.19 -2.87 -4.36
CA ILE A 16 -5.68 -3.43 -3.08
C ILE A 16 -7.09 -2.94 -2.79
N VAL A 17 -7.34 -1.63 -2.91
CA VAL A 17 -8.65 -1.03 -2.59
C VAL A 17 -9.74 -1.50 -3.54
N GLU A 18 -9.47 -1.58 -4.85
CA GLU A 18 -10.46 -2.02 -5.82
C GLU A 18 -10.76 -3.51 -5.72
N PHE A 19 -9.78 -4.35 -5.39
CA PHE A 19 -9.97 -5.77 -5.10
C PHE A 19 -10.87 -5.97 -3.86
N ASN A 20 -10.60 -5.22 -2.79
CA ASN A 20 -11.27 -5.37 -1.50
C ASN A 20 -12.57 -4.56 -1.33
N LYS A 21 -13.01 -3.80 -2.35
CA LYS A 21 -14.08 -2.80 -2.24
C LYS A 21 -15.45 -3.30 -1.76
N LYS A 22 -15.74 -4.60 -1.88
CA LYS A 22 -17.03 -5.17 -1.45
C LYS A 22 -17.12 -5.26 0.07
N GLU A 23 -16.01 -5.59 0.72
CA GLU A 23 -15.95 -5.83 2.16
C GLU A 23 -15.39 -4.61 2.90
N TYR A 24 -14.45 -3.89 2.28
CA TYR A 24 -13.71 -2.80 2.90
C TYR A 24 -13.86 -1.48 2.12
N SER A 25 -15.09 -1.13 1.74
CA SER A 25 -15.40 0.08 0.96
C SER A 25 -14.97 1.38 1.64
N PHE A 26 -14.94 1.41 2.98
CA PHE A 26 -14.58 2.59 3.77
C PHE A 26 -13.18 3.12 3.46
N ILE A 27 -12.25 2.25 3.06
CA ILE A 27 -10.83 2.61 2.80
C ILE A 27 -10.73 3.70 1.74
N LYS A 28 -11.62 3.69 0.75
CA LYS A 28 -11.63 4.68 -0.34
C LYS A 28 -11.85 6.11 0.17
N GLU A 29 -12.64 6.27 1.23
CA GLU A 29 -12.91 7.56 1.86
C GLU A 29 -11.70 8.06 2.67
N HIS A 30 -10.79 7.17 3.09
CA HIS A 30 -9.58 7.53 3.81
C HIS A 30 -8.47 8.05 2.89
N LEU A 31 -8.39 7.57 1.63
CA LEU A 31 -7.31 7.89 0.69
C LEU A 31 -7.07 9.40 0.44
N PRO A 32 -8.10 10.28 0.36
CA PRO A 32 -7.90 11.73 0.25
C PRO A 32 -7.14 12.35 1.42
N HIS A 33 -7.21 11.74 2.60
CA HIS A 33 -6.66 12.28 3.84
C HIS A 33 -5.30 11.69 4.21
N LEU A 34 -4.84 10.64 3.53
CA LEU A 34 -3.50 10.12 3.73
C LEU A 34 -2.43 11.11 3.28
N ARG A 35 -1.38 11.21 4.09
CA ARG A 35 -0.13 11.90 3.79
C ARG A 35 1.03 10.97 4.07
N ILE A 36 2.10 11.13 3.31
CA ILE A 36 3.32 10.37 3.58
C ILE A 36 3.96 10.88 4.87
N LYS A 37 4.21 9.96 5.80
CA LYS A 37 4.98 10.22 7.02
C LYS A 37 6.47 9.98 6.76
N SER A 38 6.80 8.81 6.22
CA SER A 38 8.17 8.40 5.92
C SER A 38 8.19 7.22 4.96
N ARG A 39 9.35 6.96 4.37
CA ARG A 39 9.67 5.73 3.65
C ARG A 39 10.87 5.07 4.32
N GLU A 40 10.91 3.76 4.31
CA GLU A 40 12.00 2.96 4.87
C GLU A 40 12.33 1.82 3.92
N ASP A 41 13.54 1.83 3.37
CA ASP A 41 14.07 0.72 2.59
C ASP A 41 14.70 -0.30 3.55
N THR A 42 14.29 -1.56 3.46
CA THR A 42 14.74 -2.63 4.38
C THR A 42 15.88 -3.47 3.80
N GLY A 43 16.25 -3.21 2.54
CA GLY A 43 17.18 -4.01 1.74
C GLY A 43 16.51 -5.18 1.01
N VAL A 44 15.33 -5.61 1.44
CA VAL A 44 14.52 -6.68 0.79
C VAL A 44 13.08 -6.22 0.54
N GLY A 45 12.85 -4.91 0.55
CA GLY A 45 11.52 -4.34 0.55
C GLY A 45 11.50 -2.88 0.97
N MET A 46 10.30 -2.36 1.13
CA MET A 46 10.04 -0.98 1.48
C MET A 46 8.76 -0.85 2.31
N TYR A 47 8.81 -0.02 3.34
CA TYR A 47 7.62 0.50 4.01
C TYR A 47 7.35 1.93 3.59
N VAL A 48 6.08 2.23 3.30
CA VAL A 48 5.58 3.60 3.11
C VAL A 48 4.59 3.89 4.23
N TYR A 49 5.06 4.61 5.24
CA TYR A 49 4.25 4.95 6.41
C TYR A 49 3.40 6.18 6.15
N PHE A 50 2.15 6.13 6.63
CA PHE A 50 1.19 7.18 6.47
C PHE A 50 0.92 7.94 7.77
N LYS A 51 0.37 9.13 7.61
CA LYS A 51 -0.32 9.91 8.64
C LYS A 51 -1.55 10.53 8.02
N TYR A 52 -2.58 10.82 8.82
CA TYR A 52 -3.76 11.52 8.32
C TYR A 52 -3.55 13.04 8.35
N SER A 53 -4.18 13.75 7.44
CA SER A 53 -4.40 15.20 7.58
C SER A 53 -5.36 15.48 8.73
N GLU A 54 -5.38 16.70 9.26
CA GLU A 54 -6.27 17.10 10.36
C GLU A 54 -7.74 16.74 10.09
N GLU A 55 -8.23 16.98 8.88
CA GLU A 55 -9.60 16.62 8.45
C GLU A 55 -9.87 15.10 8.48
N GLY A 56 -8.84 14.29 8.26
CA GLY A 56 -8.96 12.83 8.22
C GLY A 56 -8.87 12.15 9.58
N GLU A 57 -8.41 12.86 10.61
CA GLU A 57 -8.31 12.31 11.96
C GLU A 57 -9.66 11.92 12.54
N ASN A 58 -10.73 12.58 12.08
CA ASN A 58 -12.11 12.40 12.54
C ASN A 58 -12.95 11.46 11.64
N LEU A 59 -12.35 10.79 10.65
CA LEU A 59 -13.07 9.81 9.85
C LEU A 59 -13.60 8.68 10.74
N GLU A 60 -14.80 8.21 10.42
CA GLU A 60 -15.40 7.09 11.15
C GLU A 60 -14.50 5.86 11.03
N MET A 61 -13.99 5.42 12.18
CA MET A 61 -13.23 4.18 12.27
C MET A 61 -14.22 3.02 12.21
N ASN A 62 -13.97 2.08 11.31
CA ASN A 62 -14.59 0.78 11.46
C ASN A 62 -14.02 0.15 12.75
N ASN A 63 -14.88 -0.21 13.71
CA ASN A 63 -14.50 -0.83 14.99
C ASN A 63 -13.95 -2.26 14.85
N SER A 64 -13.64 -2.70 13.63
CA SER A 64 -13.16 -4.04 13.30
C SER A 64 -11.64 -4.07 13.28
N GLU A 65 -11.10 -5.00 14.07
CA GLU A 65 -9.82 -5.74 14.01
C GLU A 65 -8.68 -5.21 13.14
N ASP A 66 -7.44 -5.38 13.61
CA ASP A 66 -6.26 -5.10 12.80
C ASP A 66 -6.26 -6.01 11.55
N ILE A 67 -6.13 -5.40 10.36
CA ILE A 67 -6.28 -6.08 9.07
C ILE A 67 -5.07 -5.79 8.19
N CYS A 68 -4.58 -6.83 7.50
CA CYS A 68 -3.68 -6.70 6.36
C CYS A 68 -4.45 -7.02 5.07
N LEU A 69 -4.47 -6.08 4.12
CA LEU A 69 -5.15 -6.26 2.83
C LEU A 69 -4.14 -6.34 1.69
N SER A 70 -4.33 -7.31 0.81
CA SER A 70 -3.60 -7.44 -0.46
C SER A 70 -4.58 -7.64 -1.63
N SER A 71 -4.10 -8.09 -2.79
CA SER A 71 -4.95 -8.48 -3.91
C SER A 71 -4.58 -9.86 -4.46
N ASP A 72 -5.31 -10.33 -5.48
CA ASP A 72 -5.03 -11.59 -6.20
C ASP A 72 -4.05 -11.41 -7.39
N LYS A 73 -3.32 -10.30 -7.43
CA LYS A 73 -2.33 -10.02 -8.49
C LYS A 73 -0.91 -10.00 -7.96
N SER A 74 0.01 -10.55 -8.74
CA SER A 74 1.45 -10.38 -8.55
C SER A 74 1.89 -9.01 -9.06
N LEU A 75 2.73 -8.33 -8.29
CA LEU A 75 3.41 -7.10 -8.72
C LEU A 75 4.80 -7.45 -9.26
N GLU A 76 5.03 -7.18 -10.53
CA GLU A 76 6.33 -7.41 -11.18
C GLU A 76 7.07 -6.08 -11.33
N LEU A 77 8.34 -6.03 -10.94
CA LEU A 77 9.24 -4.90 -11.17
C LEU A 77 10.31 -5.30 -12.19
N ASP A 78 10.68 -4.38 -13.08
CA ASP A 78 11.63 -4.68 -14.16
C ASP A 78 13.07 -4.95 -13.71
N VAL A 79 13.37 -4.65 -12.44
CA VAL A 79 14.70 -4.82 -11.84
C VAL A 79 14.82 -6.07 -10.95
N LEU A 80 13.74 -6.84 -10.77
CA LEU A 80 13.72 -8.04 -9.92
C LEU A 80 13.45 -9.29 -10.76
N GLU A 81 14.00 -10.44 -10.36
CA GLU A 81 13.71 -11.74 -11.00
C GLU A 81 12.36 -12.29 -10.54
N TYR A 82 12.00 -12.05 -9.28
CA TYR A 82 10.75 -12.51 -8.67
C TYR A 82 9.77 -11.37 -8.40
N SER A 83 8.49 -11.73 -8.32
CA SER A 83 7.42 -10.80 -7.99
C SER A 83 7.60 -10.23 -6.59
N VAL A 84 6.98 -9.08 -6.37
CA VAL A 84 6.89 -8.38 -5.09
C VAL A 84 5.54 -8.67 -4.46
N ASN A 85 5.56 -9.09 -3.19
CA ASN A 85 4.36 -9.15 -2.37
C ASN A 85 4.08 -7.76 -1.82
N TYR A 86 2.82 -7.44 -1.62
CA TYR A 86 2.43 -6.15 -1.06
C TYR A 86 1.20 -6.26 -0.18
N GLU A 87 1.14 -5.42 0.84
CA GLU A 87 -0.03 -5.31 1.71
C GLU A 87 -0.24 -3.91 2.25
N LEU A 88 -1.50 -3.56 2.49
CA LEU A 88 -1.92 -2.37 3.18
C LEU A 88 -2.31 -2.75 4.60
N ASN A 89 -1.56 -2.25 5.57
CA ASN A 89 -1.81 -2.50 6.99
C ASN A 89 -2.78 -1.47 7.56
N ILE A 90 -3.77 -1.95 8.31
CA ILE A 90 -4.84 -1.14 8.90
C ILE A 90 -5.02 -1.53 10.37
N THR A 91 -4.71 -0.61 11.28
CA THR A 91 -4.91 -0.77 12.74
C THR A 91 -6.03 0.14 13.20
N ASN A 92 -6.99 -0.39 13.98
CA ASN A 92 -8.13 0.38 14.49
C ASN A 92 -8.87 1.19 13.39
N GLY A 93 -9.03 0.61 12.20
CA GLY A 93 -9.70 1.27 11.08
C GLY A 93 -8.92 2.43 10.42
N LYS A 94 -7.65 2.66 10.78
CA LYS A 94 -6.76 3.64 10.13
C LYS A 94 -5.67 2.93 9.34
N ILE A 95 -5.35 3.47 8.17
CA ILE A 95 -4.30 2.93 7.30
C ILE A 95 -2.96 3.40 7.85
N ASP A 96 -2.10 2.45 8.23
CA ASP A 96 -0.81 2.74 8.87
C ASP A 96 0.33 2.81 7.85
N PHE A 97 0.47 1.76 7.04
CA PHE A 97 1.53 1.69 6.03
C PHE A 97 1.16 0.78 4.86
N LEU A 98 1.81 1.03 3.73
CA LEU A 98 1.94 0.11 2.63
C LEU A 98 3.28 -0.60 2.76
N GLU A 99 3.28 -1.92 2.70
CA GLU A 99 4.48 -2.75 2.66
C GLU A 99 4.65 -3.35 1.27
N LEU A 100 5.88 -3.35 0.77
CA LEU A 100 6.31 -4.06 -0.42
C LEU A 100 7.50 -4.95 -0.05
N VAL A 101 7.45 -6.25 -0.30
CA VAL A 101 8.50 -7.21 0.05
C VAL A 101 8.89 -8.04 -1.16
N THR A 102 10.18 -8.16 -1.42
CA THR A 102 10.71 -9.02 -2.49
C THR A 102 10.69 -10.49 -2.09
N ASN A 103 10.70 -11.38 -3.07
CA ASN A 103 10.73 -12.81 -2.84
C ASN A 103 12.17 -13.38 -2.97
N GLY A 104 13.00 -13.13 -1.95
CA GLY A 104 14.35 -13.72 -1.85
C GLY A 104 15.46 -12.97 -2.58
N GLU A 105 15.26 -11.68 -2.86
CA GLU A 105 16.22 -10.82 -3.54
C GLU A 105 16.41 -9.50 -2.80
N ASP A 106 17.58 -8.89 -2.92
CA ASP A 106 17.81 -7.56 -2.37
C ASP A 106 17.21 -6.48 -3.31
N TRP A 107 16.64 -5.43 -2.73
CA TRP A 107 16.07 -4.31 -3.47
C TRP A 107 16.30 -2.99 -2.74
N ASP A 108 16.70 -1.97 -3.52
CA ASP A 108 17.01 -0.61 -3.04
C ASP A 108 15.87 0.39 -3.28
N GLY A 109 14.66 -0.10 -3.54
CA GLY A 109 13.46 0.71 -3.76
C GLY A 109 13.35 1.36 -5.14
N LYS A 110 14.34 1.17 -6.04
CA LYS A 110 14.31 1.75 -7.39
C LYS A 110 13.64 0.82 -8.40
N TYR A 111 12.95 1.41 -9.37
CA TYR A 111 12.33 0.71 -10.49
C TYR A 111 12.19 1.68 -11.67
N GLU A 112 12.11 1.18 -12.91
CA GLU A 112 11.70 2.00 -14.04
C GLU A 112 10.29 1.66 -14.52
N LYS A 113 9.92 0.38 -14.44
CA LYS A 113 8.63 -0.13 -14.89
C LYS A 113 8.09 -1.15 -13.90
N PHE A 114 6.77 -1.20 -13.82
CA PHE A 114 6.07 -2.22 -13.07
C PHE A 114 4.83 -2.68 -13.84
N ASN A 115 4.35 -3.87 -13.52
CA ASN A 115 3.05 -4.34 -13.97
C ASN A 115 2.39 -5.20 -12.90
N PHE A 116 1.06 -5.33 -13.00
CA PHE A 116 0.31 -6.31 -12.24
C PHE A 116 -0.07 -7.45 -13.18
N SER A 117 0.24 -8.68 -12.78
CA SER A 117 -0.14 -9.90 -13.49
C SER A 117 -1.13 -10.69 -12.63
N ASN A 118 -2.07 -11.37 -13.28
CA ASN A 118 -2.97 -12.27 -12.56
C ASN A 118 -2.18 -13.49 -12.08
N LEU A 119 -2.45 -13.94 -10.85
CA LEU A 119 -1.95 -15.22 -10.32
C LEU A 119 -2.47 -16.42 -11.13
#